data_AF-F2AQ89-F1
#
_entry.id   AF-F2AQ89-F1
#
_cell.length_a   1.000
_cell.length_b   1.000
_cell.length_c   1.000
_cell.angle_alpha   90.00
_cell.angle_beta   90.00
_cell.angle_gamma   90.00
#
_symmetry.space_group_name_H-M   'P 1'
#
loop_
_entity.id
_entity.type
_entity.pdbx_description
1 polymer ?
#
loop_
_entity_poly.entity_id
_entity_poly.type
_entity_poly.pdbx_seq_one_letter_code
_entity_poly.pdbx_strand_id
1 'polypeptide(L)'
;MVSMKEASPPTVVDIPADSNVEMSWQVFGGELNELYWALIKARCFKDGLGTDDETVAQQFRLHLHRGIGYLATPSAISNIGDLINLALEEKS
;
A
#
# COMPACT_ATOMS: atom_id res chain seq x y z
N MET A 1 0.30 -6.42 6.96
CA MET A 1 0.74 -5.41 5.97
C MET A 1 0.87 -4.04 6.65
N VAL A 2 1.97 -3.31 6.42
CA VAL A 2 2.31 -2.04 7.12
C VAL A 2 1.21 -0.99 6.97
N SER A 3 0.71 -0.81 5.74
CA SER A 3 -0.33 0.18 5.42
C SER A 3 -1.68 -0.10 6.11
N MET A 4 -1.97 -1.32 6.58
CA MET A 4 -3.22 -1.59 7.33
C MET A 4 -3.21 -1.07 8.77
N LYS A 5 -2.04 -0.64 9.29
CA LYS A 5 -1.94 -0.05 10.64
C LYS A 5 -2.62 1.33 10.72
N GLU A 6 -2.69 2.04 9.60
CA GLU A 6 -3.33 3.34 9.53
C GLU A 6 -4.84 3.24 9.70
N ALA A 7 -5.41 4.14 10.50
CA ALA A 7 -6.86 4.22 10.68
C ALA A 7 -7.55 4.66 9.39
N SER A 8 -6.95 5.56 8.62
CA SER A 8 -7.51 6.05 7.36
C SER A 8 -7.35 5.04 6.21
N PRO A 9 -8.35 4.92 5.33
CA PRO A 9 -8.21 4.16 4.09
C PRO A 9 -7.13 4.79 3.19
N PRO A 10 -6.50 4.01 2.30
CA PRO A 10 -5.60 4.57 1.30
C PRO A 10 -6.38 5.49 0.35
N THR A 11 -5.74 6.57 -0.11
CA THR A 11 -6.31 7.45 -1.12
C THR A 11 -6.56 6.67 -2.40
N VAL A 12 -7.75 6.84 -2.99
CA VAL A 12 -8.07 6.27 -4.30
C VAL A 12 -7.24 7.00 -5.35
N VAL A 13 -6.19 6.34 -5.82
CA VAL A 13 -5.33 6.82 -6.91
C VAL A 13 -5.36 5.78 -8.02
N ASP A 14 -5.25 6.24 -9.26
CA ASP A 14 -5.04 5.33 -10.36
C ASP A 14 -3.62 4.76 -10.24
N ILE A 15 -3.51 3.43 -10.19
CA ILE A 15 -2.23 2.73 -10.11
C ILE A 15 -2.05 2.05 -11.46
N PRO A 16 -1.22 2.62 -12.35
CA PRO A 16 -0.97 2.03 -13.66
C PRO A 16 -0.47 0.60 -13.50
N ALA A 17 -1.04 -0.32 -14.27
CA ALA A 17 -0.62 -1.72 -14.30
C ALA A 17 0.61 -1.90 -15.22
N ASP A 18 1.54 -0.94 -15.22
CA ASP A 18 2.68 -0.89 -16.15
C ASP A 18 3.79 -1.88 -15.74
N SER A 19 3.51 -2.74 -14.75
CA SER A 19 4.42 -3.81 -14.37
C SER A 19 4.38 -4.90 -15.42
N ASN A 20 5.54 -5.15 -16.02
CA ASN A 20 5.86 -6.29 -16.85
C ASN A 20 5.89 -7.63 -16.08
N VAL A 21 5.46 -7.64 -14.81
CA VAL A 21 5.39 -8.83 -13.96
C VAL A 21 3.92 -9.19 -13.73
N GLU A 22 3.46 -10.23 -14.43
CA GLU A 22 2.21 -10.91 -14.10
C GLU A 22 2.47 -12.03 -13.09
N MET A 23 1.70 -12.06 -12.01
CA MET A 23 1.84 -13.05 -10.95
C MET A 23 0.46 -13.46 -10.45
N SER A 24 0.23 -14.76 -10.27
CA SER A 24 -1.02 -15.23 -9.66
C SER A 24 -1.08 -14.86 -8.18
N TRP A 25 -2.29 -14.73 -7.64
CA TRP A 25 -2.50 -14.42 -6.23
C TRP A 25 -1.83 -15.44 -5.30
N GLN A 26 -1.86 -16.72 -5.68
CA GLN A 26 -1.25 -17.80 -4.91
C GLN A 26 0.28 -17.67 -4.87
N VAL A 27 0.91 -17.25 -5.97
CA VAL A 27 2.36 -17.01 -6.01
C VAL A 27 2.71 -15.76 -5.19
N PHE A 28 1.90 -14.71 -5.28
CA PHE A 28 2.11 -13.48 -4.51
C PHE A 28 1.96 -13.69 -3.00
N GLY A 29 0.84 -14.28 -2.58
CA GLY A 29 0.47 -14.43 -1.17
C GLY A 29 1.05 -15.69 -0.51
N GLY A 30 1.60 -16.62 -1.30
CA GLY A 30 2.12 -17.89 -0.82
C GLY A 30 1.09 -18.69 -0.03
N GLU A 31 1.52 -19.37 1.04
CA GLU A 31 0.63 -20.14 1.92
C GLU A 31 -0.41 -19.29 2.65
N LEU A 32 -0.16 -17.98 2.78
CA LEU A 32 -1.01 -17.04 3.50
C LEU A 32 -1.93 -16.25 2.56
N ASN A 33 -2.02 -16.60 1.27
CA ASN A 33 -2.77 -15.84 0.28
C ASN A 33 -4.25 -15.65 0.69
N GLU A 34 -4.91 -16.70 1.20
CA GLU A 34 -6.30 -16.63 1.66
C GLU A 34 -6.45 -15.74 2.89
N LEU A 35 -5.47 -15.79 3.81
CA LEU A 35 -5.46 -14.95 5.00
C LEU A 35 -5.32 -13.47 4.61
N TYR A 36 -4.41 -13.15 3.69
CA TYR A 36 -4.26 -11.78 3.20
C TYR A 36 -5.52 -11.29 2.51
N TRP A 37 -6.17 -12.13 1.70
CA TRP A 37 -7.42 -11.79 1.03
C TRP A 37 -8.54 -11.50 2.05
N ALA A 38 -8.70 -12.38 3.04
CA ALA A 38 -9.68 -12.21 4.11
C ALA A 38 -9.43 -10.93 4.93
N LEU A 39 -8.17 -10.58 5.20
CA LEU A 39 -7.81 -9.36 5.91
C LEU A 39 -8.19 -8.10 5.12
N ILE A 40 -7.92 -8.06 3.81
CA ILE A 40 -8.33 -6.93 2.97
C ILE A 40 -9.86 -6.86 2.90
N LYS A 41 -10.55 -7.99 2.75
CA LYS A 41 -12.01 -8.05 2.75
C LYS A 41 -12.62 -7.51 4.05
N ALA A 42 -12.07 -7.90 5.19
CA ALA A 42 -12.46 -7.38 6.50
C ALA A 42 -12.19 -5.86 6.62
N ARG A 43 -11.08 -5.38 6.04
CA ARG A 43 -10.76 -3.96 5.99
C ARG A 43 -11.77 -3.18 5.13
N CYS A 44 -12.13 -3.69 3.95
CA CYS A 44 -13.17 -3.10 3.11
C CYS A 44 -14.48 -2.93 3.87
N PHE A 45 -14.93 -3.99 4.56
CA PHE A 45 -16.15 -3.95 5.37
C PHE A 45 -16.07 -2.88 6.47
N LYS A 46 -14.95 -2.81 7.19
CA LYS A 46 -14.72 -1.81 8.24
C LYS A 46 -14.75 -0.37 7.69
N ASP A 47 -14.24 -0.18 6.48
CA ASP A 47 -14.18 1.13 5.82
C ASP A 47 -15.48 1.46 5.06
N GLY A 48 -16.53 0.63 5.16
CA GLY A 48 -17.83 0.85 4.53
C GLY A 48 -17.86 0.60 3.01
N LEU A 49 -16.91 -0.18 2.50
CA LEU A 49 -16.78 -0.52 1.09
C LEU A 49 -17.45 -1.87 0.76
N GLY A 50 -17.61 -2.13 -0.54
CA GLY A 50 -18.02 -3.44 -1.05
C GLY A 50 -17.02 -4.55 -0.71
N THR A 51 -17.50 -5.79 -0.76
CA THR A 51 -16.69 -7.00 -0.50
C THR A 51 -16.73 -7.98 -1.67
N ASP A 52 -17.12 -7.52 -2.85
CA ASP A 52 -16.90 -8.23 -4.11
C ASP A 52 -15.41 -8.25 -4.47
N ASP A 53 -15.02 -9.20 -5.30
CA ASP A 53 -13.61 -9.46 -5.58
C ASP A 53 -12.92 -8.30 -6.31
N GLU A 54 -13.66 -7.51 -7.11
CA GLU A 54 -13.14 -6.32 -7.78
C GLU A 54 -12.77 -5.24 -6.76
N THR A 55 -13.68 -4.93 -5.83
CA THR A 55 -13.42 -3.98 -4.74
C THR A 55 -12.25 -4.42 -3.88
N VAL A 56 -12.19 -5.71 -3.50
CA VAL A 56 -11.09 -6.24 -2.67
C VAL A 56 -9.76 -6.17 -3.42
N ALA A 57 -9.72 -6.52 -4.71
CA ALA A 57 -8.52 -6.43 -5.54
C ALA A 57 -8.03 -4.99 -5.71
N GLN A 58 -8.95 -4.03 -5.89
CA GLN A 58 -8.61 -2.60 -5.95
C GLN A 58 -8.03 -2.14 -4.62
N GLN A 59 -8.69 -2.47 -3.50
CA GLN A 59 -8.21 -2.08 -2.18
C GLN A 59 -6.85 -2.70 -1.86
N PHE A 60 -6.63 -3.97 -2.22
CA PHE A 60 -5.33 -4.61 -2.11
C PHE A 60 -4.24 -3.81 -2.82
N ARG A 61 -4.46 -3.39 -4.08
CA ARG A 61 -3.49 -2.59 -4.85
C ARG A 61 -3.17 -1.25 -4.19
N LEU A 62 -4.20 -0.51 -3.75
CA LEU A 62 -4.03 0.76 -3.04
C LEU A 62 -3.21 0.60 -1.76
N HIS A 63 -3.52 -0.45 -1.01
CA HIS A 63 -2.86 -0.80 0.23
C HIS A 63 -1.40 -1.20 0.02
N LEU A 64 -1.12 -2.02 -1.01
CA LEU A 64 0.21 -2.44 -1.41
C LEU A 64 1.06 -1.23 -1.80
N HIS A 65 0.54 -0.37 -2.68
CA HIS A 65 1.25 0.83 -3.14
C HIS A 65 1.59 1.78 -1.98
N ARG A 66 0.62 2.07 -1.10
CA ARG A 66 0.87 2.88 0.11
C ARG A 66 1.92 2.24 1.02
N GLY A 67 1.86 0.91 1.19
CA GLY A 67 2.81 0.15 1.99
C GLY A 67 4.23 0.21 1.44
N ILE A 68 4.39 0.08 0.12
CA ILE A 68 5.68 0.25 -0.56
C ILE A 68 6.20 1.67 -0.37
N GLY A 69 5.34 2.70 -0.52
CA GLY A 69 5.72 4.09 -0.27
C GLY A 69 6.31 4.30 1.13
N TYR A 70 5.70 3.70 2.16
CA TYR A 70 6.23 3.76 3.53
C TYR A 70 7.58 3.07 3.71
N LEU A 71 7.81 1.95 3.02
CA LEU A 71 9.07 1.19 3.12
C LEU A 71 10.19 1.80 2.26
N ALA A 72 9.84 2.42 1.15
CA ALA A 72 10.78 3.05 0.22
C ALA A 72 11.18 4.46 0.66
N THR A 73 10.39 5.10 1.54
CA THR A 73 10.75 6.41 2.10
C THR A 73 11.99 6.23 3.00
N PRO A 74 13.10 6.94 2.73
CA PRO A 74 14.28 6.87 3.58
C PRO A 74 13.92 7.24 5.02
N SER A 75 14.38 6.43 5.98
CA SER A 75 14.13 6.64 7.42
C SER A 75 14.62 8.00 7.94
N ALA A 76 15.42 8.74 7.15
CA ALA A 76 15.88 10.08 7.46
C ALA A 76 14.81 11.18 7.26
N ILE A 77 13.71 10.91 6.57
CA ILE A 77 12.67 11.91 6.27
C ILE A 77 11.37 11.53 6.98
N SER A 78 11.16 12.09 8.17
CA SER A 78 9.97 11.86 8.99
C SER A 78 9.12 13.12 9.17
N ASN A 79 9.70 14.30 8.93
CA ASN A 79 9.02 15.59 9.07
C ASN A 79 9.51 16.59 8.01
N ILE A 80 8.85 17.76 7.95
CA ILE A 80 9.17 18.80 6.96
C ILE A 80 10.57 19.42 7.18
N GLY A 81 11.06 19.45 8.42
CA GLY A 81 12.42 19.89 8.73
C GLY A 81 13.48 18.96 8.15
N ASP A 82 13.25 17.65 8.19
CA ASP A 82 14.15 16.67 7.57
C ASP A 82 14.22 16.86 6.05
N LEU A 83 13.08 17.15 5.42
CA LEU A 83 13.00 17.43 3.98
C LEU A 83 13.77 18.71 3.61
N ILE A 84 13.66 19.76 4.43
CA ILE A 84 14.40 21.01 4.24
C ILE A 84 15.90 20.76 4.39
N ASN A 85 16.32 20.02 5.42
CA ASN A 85 17.74 19.73 5.67
C ASN A 85 18.36 18.94 4.50
N LEU A 86 17.67 17.93 3.98
CA LEU A 86 18.12 17.17 2.82
C LEU A 86 18.33 18.07 1.59
N ALA A 87 17.40 18.99 1.33
CA ALA A 87 17.51 19.93 0.21
C ALA A 87 18.64 20.97 0.38
N LEU A 88 19.06 21.24 1.63
CA LEU A 88 20.18 22.13 1.93
C LEU A 88 21.53 21.40 1.83
N GLU A 89 21.59 20.12 2.19
CA GLU A 89 22.81 19.29 2.09
C GLU A 89 23.21 19.00 0.63
N GLU A 90 22.26 18.84 -0.30
CA GLU A 90 22.55 18.67 -1.74
C GLU A 90 23.16 19.91 -2.42
N LYS A 91 23.14 21.08 -1.77
CA LYS A 91 23.68 22.33 -2.32
C LYS A 91 25.12 22.65 -1.89
N SER A 92 25.79 21.77 -1.15
CA SER A 92 27.18 21.95 -0.71
C SER A 92 28.16 21.03 -1.42
#